data_AF-A3UG60-F1
#
_entry.id   AF-A3UG60-F1
#
_cell.length_a   1.000
_cell.length_b   1.000
_cell.length_c   1.000
_cell.angle_alpha   90.00
_cell.angle_beta   90.00
_cell.angle_gamma   90.00
#
_symmetry.space_group_name_H-M   'P 1'
#
loop_
_entity.id
_entity.type
_entity.pdbx_description
1 polymer ?
#
loop_
_entity_poly.entity_id
_entity_poly.type
_entity_poly.pdbx_seq_one_letter_code
_entity_poly.pdbx_strand_id
1 'polypeptide(L)'
;MRFVAAALIAVALTGAASAQSVETVEIAFRPSDLSSVERLDALRDRIRLAALNVCDARSARTLAEQRAARECVAEARRASEAQLNIAVARVNGVVEVAAVVR
;
A
#
# COMPACT_ATOMS: atom_id res chain seq x y z
N MET A 1 -18.53 19.90 9.34
CA MET A 1 -18.30 18.45 9.24
C MET A 1 -18.58 18.02 7.81
N ARG A 2 -17.62 17.41 7.10
CA ARG A 2 -17.82 16.84 5.75
C ARG A 2 -17.22 15.45 5.76
N PHE A 3 -18.08 14.43 5.74
CA PHE A 3 -17.68 13.03 5.62
C PHE A 3 -17.48 12.75 4.13
N VAL A 4 -16.23 12.56 3.69
CA VAL A 4 -15.93 12.10 2.34
C VAL A 4 -15.81 10.58 2.41
N ALA A 5 -16.86 9.89 1.97
CA ALA A 5 -16.85 8.44 1.80
C ALA A 5 -15.85 8.08 0.69
N ALA A 6 -14.70 7.53 1.07
CA ALA A 6 -13.77 6.94 0.13
C ALA A 6 -14.26 5.51 -0.20
N ALA A 7 -14.72 5.31 -1.44
CA ALA A 7 -15.10 4.01 -1.95
C ALA A 7 -13.86 3.10 -2.00
N LEU A 8 -13.83 2.07 -1.17
CA LEU A 8 -12.79 1.04 -1.15
C LEU A 8 -13.06 0.02 -2.26
N ILE A 9 -12.15 -0.09 -3.22
CA ILE A 9 -12.17 -1.16 -4.22
C ILE A 9 -11.65 -2.42 -3.53
N ALA A 10 -12.56 -3.29 -3.12
CA ALA A 10 -12.24 -4.64 -2.67
C ALA A 10 -11.80 -5.48 -3.88
N VAL A 11 -10.48 -5.68 -4.04
CA VAL A 11 -9.97 -6.70 -4.96
C VAL A 11 -10.11 -8.05 -4.25
N ALA A 12 -11.11 -8.83 -4.67
CA ALA A 12 -11.29 -10.20 -4.22
C ALA A 12 -10.21 -11.10 -4.84
N LEU A 13 -9.13 -11.37 -4.12
CA LEU A 13 -8.25 -12.49 -4.43
C LEU A 13 -8.90 -13.77 -3.93
N THR A 14 -9.46 -14.54 -4.86
CA THR A 14 -9.83 -15.93 -4.64
C THR A 14 -8.55 -16.78 -4.54
N GLY A 15 -8.23 -17.27 -3.35
CA GLY A 15 -7.15 -18.23 -3.14
C GLY A 15 -6.94 -18.56 -1.66
N ALA A 16 -7.40 -19.74 -1.24
CA ALA A 16 -7.13 -20.43 0.03
C ALA A 16 -7.32 -19.61 1.32
N ALA A 17 -8.45 -19.86 1.99
CA ALA A 17 -8.75 -19.44 3.34
C ALA A 17 -7.67 -19.92 4.33
N SER A 18 -6.71 -19.06 4.61
CA SER A 18 -6.22 -18.86 5.98
C SER A 18 -6.90 -17.59 6.44
N ALA A 19 -7.57 -17.62 7.59
CA ALA A 19 -8.06 -16.42 8.25
C ALA A 19 -6.83 -15.60 8.69
N GLN A 20 -6.15 -15.00 7.73
CA GLN A 20 -5.12 -14.01 7.95
C GLN A 20 -5.89 -12.80 8.45
N SER A 21 -5.71 -12.47 9.72
CA SER A 21 -6.14 -11.19 10.24
C SER A 21 -5.56 -10.13 9.31
N VAL A 22 -6.42 -9.49 8.51
CA VAL A 22 -6.01 -8.43 7.61
C VAL A 22 -5.71 -7.23 8.51
N GLU A 23 -4.47 -7.17 8.98
CA GLU A 23 -4.01 -6.03 9.75
C GLU A 23 -3.81 -4.86 8.78
N THR A 24 -4.63 -3.83 8.95
CA THR A 24 -4.61 -2.64 8.10
C THR A 24 -4.06 -1.48 8.93
N VAL A 25 -3.14 -0.74 8.33
CA VAL A 25 -2.57 0.47 8.94
C VAL A 25 -2.94 1.65 8.06
N GLU A 26 -3.70 2.57 8.63
CA GLU A 26 -4.03 3.83 7.97
C GLU A 26 -2.87 4.82 8.08
N ILE A 27 -2.38 5.30 6.94
CA ILE A 27 -1.31 6.29 6.88
C ILE A 27 -1.90 7.60 6.37
N ALA A 28 -2.17 8.53 7.30
CA ALA A 28 -2.59 9.88 6.94
C ALA A 28 -1.44 10.64 6.27
N PHE A 29 -1.77 11.34 5.18
CA PHE A 29 -0.89 12.27 4.46
C PHE A 29 -1.68 13.50 4.00
N ARG A 30 -0.96 14.60 3.72
CA ARG A 30 -1.51 15.85 3.17
C ARG A 30 -1.25 15.91 1.67
N PRO A 31 -2.07 16.62 0.87
CA PRO A 31 -1.79 16.81 -0.55
C PRO A 31 -0.42 17.44 -0.83
N SER A 32 0.06 18.31 0.07
CA SER A 32 1.40 18.91 0.00
C SER A 32 2.55 17.91 0.14
N ASP A 33 2.27 16.72 0.66
CA ASP A 33 3.27 15.66 0.80
C ASP A 33 3.48 14.94 -0.52
N LEU A 34 2.52 15.05 -1.44
CA LEU A 34 2.58 14.45 -2.78
C LEU A 34 3.20 15.37 -3.84
N SER A 35 3.31 16.68 -3.56
CA SER A 35 3.83 17.67 -4.50
C SER A 35 5.33 17.97 -4.33
N SER A 36 5.96 17.49 -3.25
CA SER A 36 7.39 17.65 -2.99
C SER A 36 8.06 16.28 -3.01
N VAL A 37 9.13 16.13 -3.79
CA VAL A 37 9.88 14.87 -3.92
C VAL A 37 10.39 14.39 -2.56
N GLU A 38 10.97 15.29 -1.76
CA GLU A 38 11.49 14.97 -0.43
C GLU A 38 10.39 14.47 0.52
N ARG A 39 9.22 15.11 0.52
CA ARG A 39 8.09 14.69 1.36
C ARG A 39 7.42 13.41 0.87
N LEU A 40 7.38 13.22 -0.45
CA LEU A 40 6.88 12.01 -1.07
C LEU A 40 7.77 10.81 -0.71
N ASP A 41 9.09 11.00 -0.69
CA ASP A 41 10.03 9.97 -0.27
C ASP A 41 9.92 9.67 1.22
N ALA A 42 9.76 10.69 2.07
CA ALA A 42 9.47 10.49 3.50
C ALA A 42 8.15 9.71 3.72
N LEU A 43 7.12 9.98 2.91
CA LEU A 43 5.86 9.23 2.94
C LEU A 43 6.05 7.78 2.49
N ARG A 44 6.83 7.55 1.42
CA ARG A 44 7.20 6.20 0.96
C ARG A 44 7.95 5.43 2.05
N ASP A 45 8.85 6.05 2.78
CA ASP A 45 9.57 5.41 3.88
C ASP A 45 8.66 5.02 5.04
N ARG A 46 7.69 5.88 5.38
CA ARG A 46 6.64 5.53 6.37
C ARG A 46 5.81 4.33 5.92
N ILE A 47 5.41 4.29 4.65
CA ILE A 47 4.69 3.14 4.05
C ILE A 47 5.54 1.87 4.15
N ARG A 48 6.83 1.94 3.83
CA ARG A 48 7.76 0.81 3.93
C ARG A 48 7.86 0.28 5.36
N LEU A 49 7.94 1.17 6.35
CA LEU A 49 7.99 0.80 7.76
C LEU A 49 6.68 0.18 8.24
N ALA A 50 5.54 0.72 7.82
CA ALA A 50 4.23 0.14 8.14
C ALA A 50 4.09 -1.28 7.57
N ALA A 51 4.50 -1.50 6.32
CA ALA A 51 4.48 -2.82 5.69
C ALA A 51 5.36 -3.83 6.44
N LEU A 52 6.53 -3.42 6.93
CA LEU A 52 7.40 -4.29 7.73
C LEU A 52 6.76 -4.70 9.06
N ASN A 53 5.96 -3.82 9.66
CA ASN A 53 5.26 -4.09 10.91
C ASN A 53 4.04 -5.02 10.68
N VAL A 54 3.19 -4.69 9.71
CA VAL A 54 2.00 -5.50 9.36
C VAL A 54 2.36 -6.90 8.91
N CYS A 55 3.45 -7.06 8.16
CA CYS A 55 3.91 -8.37 7.70
C CYS A 55 4.73 -9.12 8.74
N ASP A 56 4.84 -8.62 9.98
CA ASP A 56 5.60 -9.26 11.06
C ASP A 56 7.04 -9.62 10.67
N ALA A 57 7.62 -8.85 9.72
CA ALA A 57 8.89 -9.22 9.09
C ALA A 57 10.06 -9.19 10.09
N ARG A 58 9.89 -8.48 11.20
CA ARG A 58 10.87 -8.40 12.30
C ARG A 58 10.73 -9.54 13.32
N SER A 59 9.59 -10.20 13.38
CA SER A 59 9.31 -11.28 14.33
C SER A 59 9.54 -12.68 13.74
N ALA A 60 9.70 -12.79 12.41
CA ALA A 60 10.00 -14.03 11.69
C ALA A 60 11.29 -14.71 12.17
N ARG A 61 11.17 -15.93 12.70
CA ARG A 61 12.28 -16.72 13.26
C ARG A 61 12.69 -17.89 12.38
N THR A 62 11.77 -18.44 11.59
CA THR A 62 12.05 -19.57 10.70
C THR A 62 12.27 -19.14 9.26
N LEU A 63 12.92 -19.96 8.44
CA LEU A 63 13.11 -19.68 7.01
C LEU A 63 11.77 -19.58 6.26
N ALA A 64 10.77 -20.36 6.67
CA ALA A 64 9.43 -20.31 6.09
C ALA A 64 8.74 -18.98 6.43
N GLU A 65 8.79 -18.55 7.69
CA GLU A 65 8.27 -17.24 8.12
C GLU A 65 8.97 -16.08 7.41
N GLN A 66 10.29 -16.16 7.24
CA GLN A 66 11.04 -15.13 6.53
C GLN A 66 10.65 -15.03 5.05
N ARG A 67 10.38 -16.17 4.39
CA ARG A 67 9.90 -16.16 2.99
C ARG A 67 8.50 -15.53 2.91
N ALA A 68 7.58 -15.99 3.76
CA ALA A 68 6.23 -15.44 3.82
C ALA A 68 6.23 -13.93 4.11
N ALA A 69 7.05 -13.47 5.07
CA ALA A 69 7.18 -12.05 5.38
C ALA A 69 7.74 -11.24 4.21
N ARG A 70 8.73 -11.75 3.47
CA ARG A 70 9.27 -11.07 2.28
C ARG A 70 8.23 -10.95 1.17
N GLU A 71 7.47 -12.02 0.92
CA GLU A 71 6.38 -12.03 -0.05
C GLU A 71 5.29 -11.01 0.34
N CYS A 72 4.87 -11.01 1.61
CA CYS A 72 3.93 -10.04 2.15
C CYS A 72 4.41 -8.60 1.97
N VAL A 73 5.66 -8.29 2.35
CA VAL A 73 6.22 -6.94 2.22
C VAL A 73 6.29 -6.51 0.75
N ALA A 74 6.63 -7.43 -0.16
CA ALA A 74 6.67 -7.15 -1.59
C ALA A 74 5.27 -6.86 -2.17
N GLU A 75 4.26 -7.62 -1.77
CA GLU A 75 2.86 -7.40 -2.16
C GLU A 75 2.33 -6.08 -1.60
N ALA A 76 2.53 -5.83 -0.30
CA ALA A 76 2.11 -4.60 0.37
C ALA A 76 2.75 -3.36 -0.24
N ARG A 77 4.05 -3.43 -0.61
CA ARG A 77 4.75 -2.36 -1.33
C ARG A 77 4.14 -2.10 -2.70
N ARG A 78 3.94 -3.15 -3.52
CA ARG A 78 3.33 -3.02 -4.85
C ARG A 78 1.94 -2.37 -4.78
N ALA A 79 1.10 -2.84 -3.85
CA ALA A 79 -0.24 -2.29 -3.64
C ALA A 79 -0.20 -0.82 -3.20
N SER A 80 0.67 -0.48 -2.24
CA SER A 80 0.78 0.89 -1.72
C SER A 80 1.36 1.86 -2.76
N GLU A 81 2.33 1.41 -3.56
CA GLU A 81 2.95 2.22 -4.62
C GLU A 81 1.96 2.51 -5.75
N ALA A 82 1.12 1.55 -6.13
CA ALA A 82 0.03 1.77 -7.08
C ALA A 82 -0.96 2.84 -6.56
N GLN A 83 -1.35 2.75 -5.29
CA GLN A 83 -2.23 3.77 -4.67
C GLN A 83 -1.57 5.15 -4.60
N LEU A 84 -0.28 5.20 -4.26
CA LEU A 84 0.47 6.45 -4.19
C LEU A 84 0.60 7.11 -5.57
N ASN A 85 0.88 6.33 -6.62
CA ASN A 85 0.95 6.84 -7.98
C ASN A 85 -0.39 7.42 -8.44
N ILE A 86 -1.51 6.75 -8.13
CA ILE A 86 -2.86 7.28 -8.38
C ILE A 86 -3.09 8.59 -7.63
N ALA A 87 -2.67 8.67 -6.36
CA ALA A 87 -2.84 9.87 -5.54
C ALA A 87 -1.99 11.05 -6.06
N VAL A 88 -0.73 10.80 -6.42
CA VAL A 88 0.17 11.79 -7.03
C VAL A 88 -0.39 12.28 -8.37
N ALA A 89 -0.83 11.36 -9.23
CA ALA A 89 -1.44 11.69 -10.52
C ALA A 89 -2.66 12.61 -10.32
N ARG A 90 -3.56 12.28 -9.37
CA ARG A 90 -4.72 13.14 -9.03
C ARG A 90 -4.32 14.53 -8.54
N VAL A 91 -3.31 14.65 -7.67
CA VAL A 91 -2.83 15.96 -7.18
C VAL A 91 -2.19 16.79 -8.32
N ASN A 92 -1.48 16.14 -9.22
CA ASN A 92 -0.86 16.78 -10.39
C ASN A 92 -1.83 16.98 -11.56
N GLY A 93 -3.09 16.56 -11.45
CA GLY A 93 -4.10 16.68 -12.51
C GLY A 93 -3.92 15.72 -13.69
N VAL A 94 -3.14 14.65 -13.52
CA VAL A 94 -2.89 13.61 -14.54
C VAL A 94 -3.73 12.36 -14.22
N VAL A 95 -4.35 11.76 -15.24
CA VAL A 95 -5.06 10.47 -15.10
C VAL A 95 -4.39 9.47 -16.03
N GLU A 96 -3.69 8.49 -15.47
CA GLU A 96 -3.18 7.36 -16.24
C GLU A 96 -4.29 6.32 -16.44
N VAL A 97 -4.54 5.96 -17.71
CA VAL A 97 -5.50 4.92 -18.10
C VAL A 97 -4.73 3.77 -18.71
N ALA A 98 -4.63 2.66 -17.98
CA ALA A 98 -4.06 1.42 -18.49
C ALA A 98 -5.19 0.45 -18.91
N ALA A 99 -5.16 -0.01 -20.16
CA ALA A 99 -6.07 -1.02 -20.68
C ALA A 99 -5.26 -2.15 -21.33
N VAL A 100 -5.56 -3.41 -20.95
CA VAL A 100 -5.02 -4.57 -21.66
C VAL A 100 -5.87 -4.77 -22.92
N VAL A 101 -5.35 -4.36 -24.06
CA VAL A 101 -5.98 -4.62 -25.36
C VAL A 101 -5.65 -6.06 -25.75
N ARG A 102 -6.68 -6.90 -25.89
CA ARG A 102 -6.57 -8.26 -26.45
C ARG A 102 -6.91 -8.24 -27.92
#